data_AF-B7MDF9-F1
#
_entry.id   AF-B7MDF9-F1
#
_cell.length_a   1.000
_cell.length_b   1.000
_cell.length_c   1.000
_cell.angle_alpha   90.00
_cell.angle_beta   90.00
_cell.angle_gamma   90.00
#
_symmetry.space_group_name_H-M   'P 1'
#
loop_
_entity.id
_entity.type
_entity.pdbx_description
1 polymer ?
#
loop_
_entity_poly.entity_id
_entity_poly.type
_entity_poly.pdbx_seq_one_letter_code
_entity_poly.pdbx_strand_id
1 'polypeptide(L)' 'MMTLEADSVNVQALDMGHIVVDIDGVNITELINKAAENGYSLRVVDDRDSTETPATYASPHQLL' A
#
# COMPACT_ATOMS: atom_id res chain seq x y z
N MET A 1 -10.68 -1.77 12.35
CA MET A 1 -9.28 -1.34 12.15
C MET A 1 -8.52 -2.58 11.71
N MET A 2 -7.80 -2.49 10.59
CA MET A 2 -7.02 -3.60 10.05
C MET A 2 -5.64 -3.62 10.70
N THR A 3 -5.36 -4.63 11.52
CA THR A 3 -4.05 -4.82 12.17
C THR A 3 -3.57 -6.25 11.92
N LEU A 4 -2.35 -6.39 11.39
CA LEU A 4 -1.63 -7.66 11.30
C LEU A 4 -0.23 -7.44 11.88
N GLU A 5 0.25 -8.44 12.62
CA GLU A 5 1.63 -8.50 13.06
C GLU A 5 2.48 -9.06 11.92
N ALA A 6 3.64 -8.46 11.71
CA ALA A 6 4.64 -8.90 10.75
C ALA A 6 5.92 -9.25 11.51
N ASP A 7 6.69 -10.20 10.98
CA ASP A 7 7.96 -10.62 11.58
C ASP A 7 9.04 -9.56 11.30
N SER A 8 9.04 -9.02 10.07
CA SER A 8 9.91 -7.93 9.66
C SER A 8 9.26 -7.07 8.58
N VAL A 9 9.68 -5.80 8.55
CA VAL A 9 9.35 -4.86 7.48
C VAL A 9 10.65 -4.33 6.90
N ASN A 10 10.87 -4.62 5.62
CA ASN A 10 12.03 -4.17 4.87
C ASN A 10 11.61 -3.01 3.97
N VAL A 11 12.22 -1.84 4.16
CA VAL A 11 11.94 -0.66 3.34
C VAL A 11 13.20 -0.28 2.57
N GLN A 12 13.10 -0.26 1.24
CA GLN A 12 14.15 0.21 0.35
C GLN A 12 13.71 1.54 -0.28
N ALA A 13 14.51 2.58 -0.07
CA ALA A 13 14.36 3.83 -0.80
C ALA A 13 14.92 3.66 -2.22
N LEU A 14 14.08 3.95 -3.21
CA LEU A 14 14.45 4.01 -4.60
C LEU A 14 14.63 5.48 -5.04
N ASP A 15 15.24 5.68 -6.20
CA ASP A 15 15.34 6.99 -6.81
C ASP A 15 13.95 7.58 -7.11
N MET A 16 13.90 8.90 -7.29
CA MET A 16 12.70 9.63 -7.73
C MET A 16 11.51 9.61 -6.73
N GLY A 17 11.80 9.37 -5.45
CA GLY A 17 10.82 9.46 -4.37
C GLY A 17 9.96 8.19 -4.18
N HIS A 18 10.35 7.10 -4.82
CA HIS A 18 9.70 5.80 -4.67
C HIS A 18 10.31 5.01 -3.52
N ILE A 19 9.51 4.17 -2.87
CA ILE A 19 10.00 3.18 -1.90
C ILE A 19 9.42 1.81 -2.27
N VAL A 20 10.19 0.77 -2.04
CA VAL A 20 9.70 -0.61 -2.04
C VAL A 20 9.60 -1.06 -0.60
N VAL A 21 8.46 -1.64 -0.24
CA VAL A 21 8.20 -2.20 1.08
C VAL A 21 7.95 -3.68 0.92
N ASP A 22 8.77 -4.49 1.58
CA ASP A 22 8.60 -5.93 1.69
C ASP A 22 8.22 -6.28 3.13
N ILE A 23 7.25 -7.18 3.29
CA ILE A 23 6.64 -7.50 4.59
C ILE A 23 6.68 -9.02 4.78
N ASP A 24 7.54 -9.47 5.68
CA ASP A 24 7.65 -10.87 6.06
C ASP A 24 6.75 -11.19 7.25
N GLY A 25 6.33 -12.45 7.35
CA GLY A 25 5.50 -12.94 8.46
C GLY A 25 4.00 -12.67 8.31
N VAL A 26 3.55 -12.00 7.25
CA VAL A 26 2.13 -11.84 6.94
C VAL A 26 1.61 -13.03 6.14
N ASN A 27 0.73 -13.82 6.74
CA ASN A 27 0.03 -14.87 6.02
C ASN A 27 -1.13 -14.31 5.19
N ILE A 28 -1.11 -14.56 3.88
CA ILE A 28 -2.15 -14.14 2.93
C ILE A 28 -3.55 -14.60 3.36
N THR A 29 -3.68 -15.80 3.95
CA THR A 29 -4.99 -16.28 4.42
C THR A 29 -5.53 -15.44 5.59
N GLU A 30 -4.67 -15.04 6.53
CA GLU A 30 -5.09 -14.17 7.64
C GLU A 30 -5.43 -12.77 7.16
N LEU A 31 -4.65 -12.23 6.21
CA LEU A 31 -4.93 -10.95 5.58
C LEU A 31 -6.31 -10.93 4.91
N ILE A 32 -6.65 -11.97 4.15
CA ILE A 32 -7.96 -12.10 3.48
C ILE A 32 -9.09 -12.15 4.51
N ASN A 33 -8.95 -13.00 5.53
CA ASN A 33 -9.97 -13.14 6.57
C ASN A 33 -10.18 -11.82 7.31
N LYS A 34 -9.10 -11.13 7.66
CA LYS A 34 -9.18 -9.85 8.37
C LYS A 34 -9.83 -8.75 7.51
N ALA A 35 -9.56 -8.75 6.21
CA ALA A 35 -10.21 -7.84 5.27
C ALA A 35 -11.72 -8.10 5.24
N ALA A 36 -12.13 -9.37 5.12
CA ALA A 36 -13.54 -9.76 5.12
C ALA A 36 -14.26 -9.41 6.43
N GLU A 37 -13.63 -9.67 7.58
CA GLU A 37 -14.14 -9.29 8.91
C GLU A 37 -14.38 -7.78 9.04
N ASN A 38 -13.54 -6.96 8.42
CA ASN A 38 -13.68 -5.49 8.42
C ASN A 38 -14.57 -4.98 7.26
N GLY A 39 -15.14 -5.88 6.45
CA GLY A 39 -15.99 -5.51 5.30
C GLY A 39 -15.22 -4.92 4.11
N TYR A 40 -13.92 -5.15 4.02
CA TYR A 40 -13.07 -4.69 2.92
C TYR A 40 -13.02 -5.71 1.77
N SER A 41 -12.79 -5.20 0.56
CA SER A 41 -12.53 -6.01 -0.63
C SER A 41 -11.06 -5.92 -1.02
N LEU A 42 -10.44 -7.04 -1.39
CA LEU A 42 -9.08 -7.09 -1.91
C LEU A 42 -9.13 -7.20 -3.44
N ARG A 43 -8.32 -6.41 -4.15
CA ARG A 43 -8.15 -6.51 -5.60
C ARG A 43 -6.73 -6.96 -5.90
N VAL A 44 -6.60 -7.97 -6.75
CA VAL A 44 -5.34 -8.32 -7.40
C VAL A 44 -5.21 -7.43 -8.64
N VAL A 45 -4.13 -6.65 -8.72
CA VAL A 45 -3.84 -5.77 -9.86
C VAL A 45 -2.75 -6.44 -10.70
N ASP A 46 -3.02 -6.66 -11.98
CA ASP A 46 -1.99 -7.03 -12.97
C ASP A 46 -1.33 -5.74 -13.48
N ASP A 47 -0.06 -5.78 -13.88
CA ASP A 47 0.74 -4.60 -14.27
C ASP A 47 0.11 -3.82 -15.44
N ARG A 48 -0.72 -4.50 -16.25
CA ARG A 48 -1.48 -3.92 -17.37
C ARG A 48 -2.70 -3.09 -16.95
N ASP A 49 -3.11 -3.18 -15.68
CA ASP A 49 -4.23 -2.45 -15.07
C ASP A 49 -3.77 -1.20 -14.31
N SER A 50 -2.47 -0.87 -14.36
CA SER A 50 -1.86 0.31 -13.77
C SER A 50 -2.28 1.58 -14.51
N THR A 51 -3.54 1.99 -14.35
CA THR A 51 -3.87 3.41 -14.52
C THR A 51 -3.33 4.12 -13.29
N GLU A 52 -2.09 4.58 -13.39
CA GLU A 52 -1.50 5.54 -12.45
C GLU A 52 -2.56 6.62 -12.15
N THR A 53 -3.05 6.66 -10.92
CA THR A 53 -3.88 7.79 -10.50
C THR A 53 -2.91 8.91 -10.19
N PRO A 54 -2.90 10.03 -10.93
CA PRO A 54 -1.94 11.10 -10.67
C PRO A 54 -2.06 11.53 -9.21
N ALA A 55 -0.94 11.55 -8.48
CA ALA A 55 -0.92 12.19 -7.18
C ALA A 55 -1.40 13.63 -7.38
N THR A 56 -2.46 14.02 -6.66
CA THR A 56 -2.90 15.41 -6.66
C THR A 56 -1.81 16.21 -5.94
N TYR A 57 -0.96 16.90 -6.68
CA TYR A 57 -0.03 17.85 -6.10
C TYR A 57 -0.86 19.04 -5.58
N ALA A 58 -0.98 19.17 -4.26
CA ALA A 58 -1.47 20.42 -3.68
C ALA A 58 -0.45 21.52 -3.98
N SER A 59 -0.81 22.48 -4.84
CA SER A 59 0.05 23.61 -5.19
C SER A 59 0.48 24.40 -3.93
N PRO A 60 1.78 24.66 -3.70
CA PRO A 60 2.27 25.39 -2.53
C PRO A 60 2.17 26.92 -2.65
N HIS A 61 1.29 27.45 -3.50
CA HIS A 61 1.24 28.90 -3.79
C HIS A 61 -0.10 29.53 -3.42
N GLN A 62 -0.38 29.62 -2.13
CA GLN A 62 -1.27 30.65 -1.56
C GLN A 62 -0.68 31.15 -0.23
N LEU A 63 0.50 31.78 -0.31
CA LEU A 63 0.97 32.75 0.68
C LEU A 63 1.33 34.02 -0.09
N LEU A 64 0.32 34.85 -0.33
CA LEU A 64 0.43 36.27 -0.59
C LEU A 64 -0.46 36.98 0.43
#